data_AF-A0A964T9V7-F1
#
_entry.id   AF-A0A964T9V7-F1
#
_cell.length_a   1.000
_cell.length_b   1.000
_cell.length_c   1.000
_cell.angle_alpha   90.00
_cell.angle_beta   90.00
_cell.angle_gamma   90.00
#
_symmetry.space_group_name_H-M   'P 1'
#
loop_
_entity.id
_entity.type
_entity.pdbx_description
1 polymer ?
#
loop_
_entity_poly.entity_id
_entity_poly.type
_entity_poly.pdbx_seq_one_letter_code
_entity_poly.pdbx_strand_id
1 'polypeptide(L)'
;MNRFWTWAKPKLFVDNKLWVTYCLVYFLWGLGMNWVGQQLEIAKFTFWWQVITCYILYMVPISLLLRGLPFHQQYAYGLIAMGLLEFGGYALETSYAYPNNFLDQLFNERNFSLGMALFFALYFPLGNALVTKIYGAIFKETVKP
;
A
#
# COMPACT_ATOMS: atom_id res chain seq x y z
N MET A 1 3.72 -24.14 9.80
CA MET A 1 2.76 -23.09 10.23
C MET A 1 3.17 -22.39 11.52
N ASN A 2 3.54 -23.11 12.60
CA ASN A 2 3.90 -22.49 13.88
C ASN A 2 5.03 -21.43 13.78
N ARG A 3 6.10 -21.69 13.01
CA ARG A 3 7.23 -20.75 12.86
C ARG A 3 6.84 -19.39 12.26
N PHE A 4 5.99 -19.40 11.22
CA PHE A 4 5.54 -18.15 10.59
C PHE A 4 4.68 -17.34 11.55
N TRP A 5 3.73 -17.99 12.24
CA TRP A 5 2.87 -17.30 13.20
C TRP A 5 3.66 -16.73 14.38
N THR A 6 4.65 -17.46 14.90
CA THR A 6 5.57 -16.97 15.94
C THR A 6 6.33 -15.73 15.49
N TRP A 7 6.72 -15.64 14.22
CA TRP A 7 7.39 -14.48 13.63
C TRP A 7 6.44 -13.30 13.33
N ALA A 8 5.26 -13.58 12.78
CA ALA A 8 4.31 -12.56 12.32
C ALA A 8 3.56 -11.90 13.48
N LYS A 9 3.17 -12.67 14.51
CA LYS A 9 2.38 -12.18 15.65
C LYS A 9 2.99 -10.93 16.31
N PRO A 10 4.26 -10.88 16.74
CA PRO A 10 4.81 -9.68 17.39
C PRO A 10 4.86 -8.45 16.47
N LYS A 11 4.91 -8.63 15.13
CA LYS A 11 4.91 -7.52 14.16
C LYS A 11 3.50 -6.97 13.90
N LEU A 12 2.48 -7.82 13.93
CA LEU A 12 1.09 -7.46 13.69
C LEU A 12 0.39 -6.92 14.93
N PHE A 13 0.73 -7.45 16.11
CA PHE A 13 0.15 -7.06 17.39
C PHE A 13 0.98 -5.94 18.03
N VAL A 14 0.80 -4.75 17.49
CA VAL A 14 1.41 -3.50 17.98
C VAL A 14 0.43 -2.77 18.91
N ASP A 15 0.89 -1.69 19.54
CA ASP A 15 0.00 -0.88 20.37
C ASP A 15 -1.13 -0.24 19.54
N ASN A 16 -2.25 0.04 20.21
CA ASN A 16 -3.46 0.54 19.56
C ASN A 16 -3.25 1.89 18.86
N LYS A 17 -2.39 2.76 19.41
CA LYS A 17 -2.13 4.09 18.85
C LYS A 17 -1.42 3.97 17.51
N LEU A 18 -0.45 3.07 17.42
CA LEU A 18 0.29 2.81 16.20
C LEU A 18 -0.62 2.18 15.15
N TRP A 19 -1.44 1.21 15.54
CA TRP A 19 -2.45 0.62 14.65
C TRP A 19 -3.39 1.67 14.06
N VAL A 20 -3.92 2.57 14.89
CA VAL A 20 -4.77 3.69 14.45
C VAL A 20 -4.00 4.63 13.51
N THR A 21 -2.74 4.93 13.81
CA THR A 21 -1.89 5.79 12.96
C THR A 21 -1.70 5.16 11.58
N TYR A 22 -1.41 3.85 11.50
CA TYR A 22 -1.35 3.13 10.24
C TYR A 22 -2.67 3.22 9.46
N CYS A 23 -3.79 2.90 10.10
CA CYS A 23 -5.09 2.96 9.45
C CYS A 23 -5.41 4.35 8.91
N LEU A 24 -5.19 5.41 9.70
CA LEU A 24 -5.46 6.78 9.27
C LEU A 24 -4.57 7.21 8.11
N VAL A 25 -3.26 6.94 8.19
CA VAL A 25 -2.32 7.29 7.13
C VAL A 25 -2.67 6.56 5.84
N TYR A 26 -2.84 5.25 5.88
CA TYR A 26 -3.16 4.46 4.68
C TYR A 26 -4.54 4.78 4.12
N PHE A 27 -5.54 5.04 4.97
CA PHE A 27 -6.88 5.41 4.52
C PHE A 27 -6.88 6.76 3.80
N LEU A 28 -6.26 7.79 4.40
CA LEU A 28 -6.16 9.11 3.78
C LEU A 28 -5.34 9.06 2.49
N TRP A 29 -4.25 8.29 2.49
CA TRP A 29 -3.46 8.06 1.29
C TRP A 29 -4.32 7.41 0.21
N GLY A 30 -5.08 6.37 0.54
CA GLY A 30 -5.93 5.68 -0.42
C GLY A 30 -7.05 6.54 -1.00
N LEU A 31 -7.69 7.37 -0.17
CA LEU A 31 -8.65 8.37 -0.64
C LEU A 31 -7.98 9.36 -1.59
N GLY A 32 -6.81 9.87 -1.22
CA GLY A 32 -6.03 10.80 -2.05
C GLY A 32 -5.64 10.20 -3.40
N MET A 33 -5.14 8.96 -3.41
CA MET A 33 -4.70 8.30 -4.64
C MET A 33 -5.85 7.86 -5.53
N ASN A 34 -6.97 7.42 -4.95
CA ASN A 34 -8.17 7.16 -5.74
C ASN A 34 -8.71 8.45 -6.36
N TRP A 35 -8.70 9.57 -5.61
CA TRP A 35 -9.10 10.87 -6.15
C TRP A 35 -8.14 11.33 -7.27
N VAL A 36 -6.83 11.32 -7.05
CA VAL A 36 -5.83 11.68 -8.06
C VAL A 36 -5.96 10.79 -9.30
N GLY A 37 -6.12 9.47 -9.12
CA GLY A 37 -6.29 8.53 -10.22
C GLY A 37 -7.53 8.80 -11.06
N GLN A 38 -8.63 9.23 -10.44
CA GLN A 38 -9.83 9.63 -11.15
C GLN A 38 -9.68 11.00 -11.84
N GLN A 39 -9.07 11.99 -11.19
CA GLN A 39 -8.88 13.33 -11.75
C GLN A 39 -7.93 13.35 -12.95
N LEU A 40 -6.86 12.56 -12.87
CA LEU A 40 -5.88 12.43 -13.95
C LEU A 40 -6.26 11.33 -14.95
N GLU A 41 -7.43 10.71 -14.78
CA GLU A 41 -7.90 9.60 -15.60
C GLU A 41 -6.82 8.52 -15.79
N ILE A 42 -6.17 8.10 -14.71
CA ILE A 42 -5.14 7.05 -14.73
C ILE A 42 -5.79 5.69 -14.44
N ALA A 43 -6.36 5.55 -13.24
CA ALA A 43 -7.01 4.34 -12.79
C ALA A 43 -8.06 4.65 -11.72
N LYS A 44 -9.06 3.78 -11.58
CA LYS A 44 -10.10 3.88 -10.54
C LYS A 44 -10.50 2.49 -10.03
N PHE A 45 -10.93 2.45 -8.78
CA PHE A 45 -11.66 1.30 -8.26
C PHE A 45 -13.08 1.22 -8.83
N THR A 46 -13.62 0.00 -8.92
CA THR A 46 -15.02 -0.25 -9.28
C THR A 46 -15.97 0.31 -8.23
N PHE A 47 -15.62 0.15 -6.95
CA PHE A 47 -16.39 0.59 -5.80
C PHE A 47 -15.54 1.39 -4.82
N TRP A 48 -16.11 2.45 -4.25
CA TRP A 48 -15.41 3.34 -3.32
C TRP A 48 -14.89 2.63 -2.05
N TRP A 49 -15.62 1.61 -1.57
CA TRP A 49 -15.26 0.88 -0.35
C TRP A 49 -14.00 0.03 -0.52
N GLN A 50 -13.55 -0.21 -1.76
CA GLN A 50 -12.32 -0.95 -2.01
C GLN A 50 -11.08 -0.23 -1.47
N VAL A 51 -11.15 1.08 -1.24
CA VAL A 51 -10.11 1.81 -0.51
C VAL A 51 -9.87 1.17 0.86
N ILE A 52 -10.93 0.71 1.54
CA ILE A 52 -10.81 0.06 2.85
C ILE A 52 -10.13 -1.30 2.70
N THR A 53 -10.57 -2.13 1.76
CA THR A 53 -10.00 -3.48 1.61
C THR A 53 -8.56 -3.46 1.13
N CYS A 54 -8.22 -2.58 0.17
CA CYS A 54 -6.87 -2.45 -0.34
C CYS A 54 -5.96 -1.75 0.68
N TYR A 55 -6.28 -0.53 1.11
CA TYR A 55 -5.33 0.25 1.90
C TYR A 55 -5.29 -0.16 3.37
N ILE A 56 -6.43 -0.55 3.96
CA ILE A 56 -6.47 -0.93 5.37
C ILE A 56 -6.26 -2.44 5.52
N LEU A 57 -7.15 -3.26 4.96
CA LEU A 57 -7.13 -4.69 5.25
C LEU A 57 -5.96 -5.44 4.59
N TYR A 58 -5.49 -4.97 3.44
CA TYR A 58 -4.38 -5.61 2.73
C TYR A 58 -3.05 -4.93 3.03
N MET A 59 -2.93 -3.62 2.79
CA MET A 59 -1.63 -2.95 2.88
C MET A 59 -1.14 -2.71 4.31
N VAL A 60 -1.99 -2.38 5.28
CA VAL A 60 -1.52 -2.15 6.67
C VAL A 60 -0.86 -3.39 7.28
N PRO A 61 -1.48 -4.60 7.25
CA PRO A 61 -0.83 -5.80 7.77
C PRO A 61 0.52 -6.08 7.11
N ILE A 62 0.61 -5.90 5.79
CA ILE A 62 1.86 -6.10 5.04
C ILE A 62 2.89 -5.06 5.47
N SER A 63 2.51 -3.78 5.57
CA SER A 63 3.39 -2.71 6.04
C SER A 63 3.93 -2.99 7.43
N LEU A 64 3.10 -3.47 8.35
CA LEU A 64 3.49 -3.89 9.70
C LEU A 64 4.47 -5.07 9.68
N LEU A 65 4.24 -6.08 8.85
CA LEU A 65 5.17 -7.21 8.69
C LEU A 65 6.54 -6.77 8.15
N LEU A 66 6.54 -5.83 7.21
CA LEU A 66 7.75 -5.29 6.59
C LEU A 66 8.45 -4.22 7.43
N ARG A 67 7.79 -3.71 8.47
CA ARG A 67 8.36 -2.71 9.38
C ARG A 67 9.64 -3.24 10.05
N GLY A 68 10.61 -2.32 10.19
CA GLY A 68 11.93 -2.60 10.76
C GLY A 68 12.94 -3.15 9.75
N LEU A 69 12.52 -3.48 8.53
CA LEU A 69 13.45 -3.88 7.47
C LEU A 69 14.05 -2.65 6.76
N PRO A 70 15.22 -2.77 6.12
CA PRO A 70 15.76 -1.72 5.25
C PRO A 70 14.82 -1.37 4.10
N PHE A 71 14.89 -0.13 3.61
CA PHE A 71 14.04 0.39 2.52
C PHE A 71 13.94 -0.55 1.32
N HIS A 72 15.09 -1.05 0.83
CA HIS A 72 15.14 -1.93 -0.35
C HIS A 72 14.45 -3.28 -0.12
N GLN A 73 14.47 -3.81 1.11
CA GLN A 73 13.77 -5.05 1.44
C GLN A 73 12.26 -4.83 1.53
N GLN A 74 11.85 -3.72 2.15
CA GLN A 74 10.43 -3.34 2.17
C GLN A 74 9.89 -3.16 0.75
N TYR A 75 10.67 -2.52 -0.13
CA TYR A 75 10.31 -2.36 -1.53
C TYR A 75 10.24 -3.72 -2.26
N ALA A 76 11.25 -4.58 -2.13
CA ALA A 76 11.29 -5.86 -2.82
C ALA A 76 10.16 -6.81 -2.38
N TYR A 77 9.91 -6.93 -1.08
CA TYR A 77 8.79 -7.73 -0.58
C TYR A 77 7.43 -7.07 -0.85
N GLY A 78 7.40 -5.73 -0.81
CA GLY A 78 6.25 -4.94 -1.19
C GLY A 78 5.87 -5.13 -2.66
N LEU A 79 6.84 -5.32 -3.55
CA LEU A 79 6.60 -5.59 -4.96
C LEU A 79 5.87 -6.92 -5.17
N ILE A 80 6.16 -7.94 -4.36
CA ILE A 80 5.43 -9.22 -4.40
C ILE A 80 3.96 -8.99 -4.00
N ALA A 81 3.73 -8.25 -2.92
CA ALA A 81 2.39 -7.92 -2.46
C ALA A 81 1.61 -7.09 -3.49
N MET A 82 2.20 -6.01 -4.01
CA MET A 82 1.55 -5.18 -5.02
C MET A 82 1.35 -5.92 -6.32
N GLY A 83 2.29 -6.75 -6.75
CA GLY A 83 2.14 -7.58 -7.94
C GLY A 83 0.88 -8.44 -7.86
N LEU A 84 0.64 -9.08 -6.71
CA LEU A 84 -0.58 -9.87 -6.50
C LEU A 84 -1.84 -8.99 -6.44
N LEU A 85 -1.78 -7.84 -5.79
CA LEU A 85 -2.91 -6.93 -5.66
C LEU A 85 -3.32 -6.31 -7.00
N GLU A 86 -2.36 -5.77 -7.76
CA GLU A 86 -2.59 -5.14 -9.06
C GLU A 86 -3.03 -6.18 -10.09
N PHE A 87 -2.32 -7.32 -10.18
CA PHE A 87 -2.71 -8.40 -11.08
C PHE A 87 -4.12 -8.90 -10.78
N GLY A 88 -4.43 -9.18 -9.51
CA GLY A 88 -5.76 -9.62 -9.10
C GLY A 88 -6.82 -8.54 -9.32
N GLY A 89 -6.47 -7.27 -9.06
CA GLY A 89 -7.34 -6.12 -9.24
C GLY A 89 -7.84 -5.99 -10.67
N TYR A 90 -6.92 -6.03 -11.63
CA TYR A 90 -7.23 -5.97 -13.07
C TYR A 90 -7.87 -7.27 -13.58
N ALA A 91 -7.35 -8.43 -13.20
CA ALA A 91 -7.87 -9.72 -13.66
C ALA A 91 -9.31 -10.00 -13.20
N LEU A 92 -9.70 -9.48 -12.03
CA LEU A 92 -11.06 -9.60 -11.49
C LEU A 92 -11.93 -8.37 -11.79
N GLU A 93 -11.43 -7.41 -12.58
CA GLU A 93 -12.16 -6.20 -12.97
C GLU A 93 -12.68 -5.39 -11.76
N THR A 94 -11.90 -5.40 -10.69
CA THR A 94 -12.14 -4.63 -9.46
C THR A 94 -11.35 -3.32 -9.45
N SER A 95 -10.41 -3.16 -10.39
CA SER A 95 -9.68 -1.94 -10.67
C SER A 95 -9.59 -1.79 -12.18
N TYR A 96 -9.77 -0.57 -12.69
CA TYR A 96 -9.70 -0.27 -14.12
C TYR A 96 -8.70 0.84 -14.39
N ALA A 97 -7.88 0.65 -15.42
CA ALA A 97 -7.15 1.73 -16.06
C ALA A 97 -8.10 2.47 -17.01
N TYR A 98 -8.02 3.80 -17.06
CA TYR A 98 -8.80 4.54 -18.05
C TYR A 98 -8.20 4.32 -19.44
N PRO A 99 -9.03 4.09 -20.46
CA PRO A 99 -8.53 3.90 -21.82
C PRO A 99 -7.87 5.17 -22.34
N ASN A 100 -6.78 5.03 -23.08
CA ASN A 100 -6.00 6.14 -23.63
C ASN A 100 -5.50 7.15 -22.57
N ASN A 101 -5.24 6.70 -21.34
CA ASN A 101 -4.64 7.59 -20.35
C ASN A 101 -3.24 8.04 -20.78
N PHE A 102 -2.75 9.16 -20.23
CA PHE A 102 -1.46 9.72 -20.62
C PHE A 102 -0.29 8.73 -20.47
N LEU A 103 -0.32 7.90 -19.43
CA LEU A 103 0.72 6.90 -19.18
C LEU A 103 0.65 5.74 -20.18
N ASP A 104 -0.55 5.29 -20.55
CA ASP A 104 -0.76 4.30 -21.61
C ASP A 104 -0.25 4.81 -22.96
N GLN A 105 -0.49 6.08 -23.29
CA GLN A 105 0.02 6.67 -24.54
C GLN A 105 1.55 6.77 -24.55
N LEU A 106 2.16 7.08 -23.40
CA LEU A 106 3.61 7.22 -23.27
C LEU A 106 4.34 5.87 -23.24
N PHE A 107 3.76 4.87 -22.56
CA PHE A 107 4.45 3.62 -22.26
C PHE A 107 3.84 2.37 -22.90
N ASN A 108 2.60 2.41 -23.40
CA ASN A 108 1.70 1.28 -23.70
C ASN A 108 1.08 0.60 -22.45
N GLU A 109 -0.07 -0.05 -22.65
CA GLU A 109 -0.88 -0.68 -21.60
C GLU A 109 -0.11 -1.73 -20.78
N ARG A 110 0.80 -2.50 -21.41
CA ARG A 110 1.57 -3.55 -20.70
C ARG A 110 2.60 -2.94 -19.76
N ASN A 111 3.28 -1.90 -20.22
CA ASN A 111 4.26 -1.18 -19.40
C ASN A 111 3.57 -0.32 -18.34
N PHE A 112 2.34 0.15 -18.59
CA PHE A 112 1.51 0.81 -17.59
C PHE A 112 1.24 -0.12 -16.40
N SER A 113 0.70 -1.33 -16.63
CA SER A 113 0.41 -2.27 -15.54
C SER A 113 1.67 -2.65 -14.75
N LEU A 114 2.81 -2.83 -15.43
CA LEU A 114 4.10 -3.05 -14.76
C LEU A 114 4.54 -1.83 -13.95
N GLY A 115 4.41 -0.64 -14.52
CA GLY A 115 4.74 0.64 -13.89
C GLY A 115 3.93 0.87 -12.62
N MET A 116 2.64 0.54 -12.63
CA MET A 116 1.77 0.65 -11.45
C MET A 116 2.23 -0.27 -10.32
N ALA A 117 2.56 -1.52 -10.62
CA ALA A 117 3.08 -2.45 -9.61
C ALA A 117 4.42 -1.97 -9.01
N LEU A 118 5.34 -1.46 -9.85
CA LEU A 118 6.62 -0.89 -9.40
C LEU A 118 6.41 0.37 -8.55
N PHE A 119 5.52 1.27 -8.98
CA PHE A 119 5.23 2.50 -8.26
C PHE A 119 4.60 2.23 -6.90
N PHE A 120 3.54 1.42 -6.85
CA PHE A 120 2.83 1.15 -5.61
C PHE A 120 3.65 0.33 -4.61
N ALA A 121 4.65 -0.44 -5.05
CA ALA A 121 5.56 -1.13 -4.14
C ALA A 121 6.30 -0.15 -3.22
N LEU A 122 6.46 1.12 -3.63
CA LEU A 122 7.02 2.20 -2.80
C LEU A 122 6.12 2.56 -1.61
N TYR A 123 4.84 2.18 -1.62
CA TYR A 123 3.93 2.56 -0.54
C TYR A 123 4.33 1.95 0.80
N PHE A 124 4.90 0.75 0.81
CA PHE A 124 5.33 0.12 2.05
C PHE A 124 6.50 0.87 2.72
N PRO A 125 7.64 1.11 2.05
CA PRO A 125 8.73 1.87 2.67
C PRO A 125 8.33 3.32 2.97
N LEU A 126 7.61 4.00 2.07
CA LEU A 126 7.18 5.39 2.29
C LEU A 126 6.11 5.49 3.39
N GLY A 127 5.14 4.58 3.39
CA GLY A 127 4.09 4.49 4.39
C GLY A 127 4.65 4.21 5.78
N ASN A 128 5.58 3.24 5.91
CA ASN A 128 6.26 2.97 7.17
C ASN A 128 7.08 4.18 7.66
N ALA A 129 7.78 4.88 6.76
CA ALA A 129 8.52 6.09 7.10
C ALA A 129 7.58 7.23 7.55
N LEU A 130 6.47 7.44 6.85
CA LEU A 130 5.48 8.46 7.16
C LEU A 130 4.78 8.19 8.49
N VAL A 131 4.33 6.95 8.72
CA VAL A 131 3.72 6.53 9.99
C VAL A 131 4.69 6.71 11.14
N THR A 132 5.95 6.33 10.97
CA THR A 132 6.98 6.50 12.02
C THR A 132 7.17 7.97 12.39
N LYS A 133 7.21 8.87 11.39
CA LYS A 133 7.31 10.31 11.61
C LYS A 133 6.08 10.88 12.32
N ILE A 134 4.88 10.52 11.88
CA ILE A 134 3.63 11.01 12.46
C ILE A 134 3.46 10.50 13.89
N TYR A 135 3.68 9.20 14.11
CA TYR A 135 3.58 8.59 15.44
C TYR A 135 4.56 9.22 16.42
N GLY A 136 5.82 9.40 16.01
CA GLY A 136 6.85 10.04 16.83
C GLY A 136 6.55 11.51 17.13
N ALA A 137 5.99 12.25 16.17
CA ALA A 137 5.59 13.64 16.37
C ALA A 137 4.41 13.78 17.34
N ILE A 138 3.39 12.92 17.24
CA ILE A 138 2.17 13.00 18.05
C ILE A 138 2.39 12.47 19.46
N PHE A 139 3.02 11.30 19.58
CA PHE A 139 3.13 10.59 20.86
C PHE A 139 4.48 10.78 21.56
N LYS A 140 5.44 11.48 20.92
CA LYS A 140 6.81 11.66 21.43
C LYS A 140 7.50 10.34 21.77
N GLU A 141 7.10 9.27 21.08
CA GLU A 141 7.59 7.91 21.26
C GLU A 141 8.27 7.43 19.98
N THR A 142 9.37 6.71 20.11
CA THR A 142 10.01 6.06 18.96
C THR A 142 9.25 4.78 18.61
N VAL A 143 8.81 4.63 17.36
CA VAL A 143 8.25 3.36 16.88
C VAL A 143 9.32 2.29 16.97
N LYS A 144 9.08 1.27 17.80
CA LYS A 144 9.98 0.11 17.87
C LYS A 144 9.84 -0.72 16.59
N PRO A 145 10.95 -1.20 16.01
CA PRO A 145 10.93 -2.02 14.81
C PRO A 145 10.06 -3.27 14.99
#